data_AF-A0A933LGG2-F1
#
_entry.id   AF-A0A933LGG2-F1
#
_cell.length_a   1.000
_cell.length_b   1.000
_cell.length_c   1.000
_cell.angle_alpha   90.00
_cell.angle_beta   90.00
_cell.angle_gamma   90.00
#
_symmetry.space_group_name_H-M   'P 1'
#
loop_
_entity.id
_entity.type
_entity.pdbx_description
1 polymer ?
#
loop_
_entity_poly.entity_id
_entity_poly.type
_entity_poly.pdbx_seq_one_letter_code
_entity_poly.pdbx_strand_id
1 'polypeptide(L)'
;LQTEPQIQEVLRIKEAGHDFFVQFTDARPDTGGLSGATPSEAVSWGKVDPDKLPDAVVCYVDSTVAVPLLTHYALARHKPRKLKRLYDRLPELMDLVTKEYWKRNKKL
;
A
#
# COMPACT_ATOMS: atom_id res chain seq x y z
N LEU A 1 2.81 1.77 -2.57
CA LEU A 1 2.56 2.95 -3.44
C LEU A 1 3.06 2.77 -4.87
N GLN A 2 4.31 2.35 -5.15
CA GLN A 2 4.81 2.19 -6.54
C GLN A 2 4.45 0.86 -7.24
N THR A 3 3.74 -0.05 -6.55
CA THR A 3 3.30 -1.32 -7.13
C THR A 3 2.03 -1.20 -7.97
N GLU A 4 1.31 -0.08 -7.85
CA GLU A 4 0.03 0.12 -8.51
C GLU A 4 0.14 0.15 -10.05
N PRO A 5 1.14 0.84 -10.67
CA PRO A 5 1.32 0.78 -12.13
C PRO A 5 1.60 -0.64 -12.63
N GLN A 6 2.36 -1.43 -11.86
CA GLN A 6 2.61 -2.83 -12.21
C GLN A 6 1.32 -3.66 -12.21
N ILE A 7 0.41 -3.42 -11.27
CA ILE A 7 -0.86 -4.16 -11.16
C ILE A 7 -1.85 -3.69 -12.23
N GLN A 8 -2.05 -2.38 -12.37
CA GLN A 8 -3.11 -1.84 -13.23
C GLN A 8 -2.69 -1.68 -14.69
N GLU A 9 -1.49 -1.17 -14.97
CA GLU A 9 -1.07 -0.88 -16.34
C GLU A 9 -0.41 -2.09 -17.00
N VAL A 10 0.50 -2.75 -16.29
CA VAL A 10 1.27 -3.88 -16.82
C VAL A 10 0.46 -5.17 -16.77
N LEU A 11 -0.02 -5.55 -15.57
CA LEU A 11 -0.78 -6.79 -15.40
C LEU A 11 -2.27 -6.65 -15.79
N ARG A 12 -2.78 -5.41 -15.94
CA ARG A 12 -4.17 -5.10 -16.26
C ARG A 12 -5.19 -5.64 -15.26
N ILE A 13 -4.76 -5.84 -14.01
CA ILE A 13 -5.62 -6.30 -12.93
C ILE A 13 -6.32 -5.07 -12.33
N LYS A 14 -7.65 -5.08 -12.31
CA LYS A 14 -8.43 -4.01 -11.71
C LYS A 14 -8.35 -4.12 -10.18
N GLU A 15 -7.88 -3.07 -9.52
CA GLU A 15 -7.80 -2.94 -8.07
C GLU A 15 -8.12 -1.48 -7.70
N ALA A 16 -8.72 -1.25 -6.53
CA ALA A 16 -9.14 0.09 -6.09
C ALA A 16 -8.01 0.89 -5.42
N GLY A 17 -6.80 0.32 -5.30
CA GLY A 17 -5.70 0.89 -4.52
C GLY A 17 -5.69 0.37 -3.08
N HIS A 18 -4.85 0.96 -2.24
CA HIS A 18 -4.69 0.53 -0.85
C HIS A 18 -5.88 0.95 0.04
N ASP A 19 -6.30 0.04 0.93
CA ASP A 19 -7.36 0.27 1.91
C ASP A 19 -6.97 1.23 3.06
N PHE A 20 -5.68 1.30 3.38
CA PHE A 20 -5.16 2.06 4.51
C PHE A 20 -3.96 2.89 4.09
N PHE A 21 -3.90 4.12 4.58
CA PHE A 21 -2.78 5.03 4.36
C PHE A 21 -2.32 5.65 5.70
N VAL A 22 -1.10 5.32 6.12
CA VAL A 22 -0.45 5.92 7.29
C VAL A 22 0.96 6.32 6.89
N GLN A 23 1.25 7.62 6.99
CA GLN A 23 2.55 8.18 6.62
C GLN A 23 3.17 8.91 7.81
N PHE A 24 4.42 8.57 8.13
CA PHE A 24 5.29 9.33 9.01
C PHE A 24 6.32 10.02 8.13
N THR A 25 6.37 11.34 8.16
CA THR A 25 7.27 12.11 7.30
C THR A 25 7.62 13.44 7.95
N ASP A 26 8.83 13.93 7.78
CA ASP A 26 9.21 15.33 8.06
C ASP A 26 9.17 16.20 6.79
N ALA A 27 8.97 15.57 5.62
CA ALA A 27 8.93 16.26 4.34
C ALA A 27 7.63 17.03 4.16
N ARG A 28 7.75 18.26 3.70
CA ARG A 28 6.60 19.14 3.48
C ARG A 28 6.03 19.00 2.05
N PRO A 29 4.71 19.14 1.88
CA PRO A 29 4.05 19.00 0.57
C PRO A 29 4.38 20.13 -0.42
N ASP A 30 4.76 21.33 0.05
CA ASP A 30 5.01 22.51 -0.80
C ASP A 30 6.16 22.33 -1.79
N THR A 31 7.09 21.42 -1.49
CA THR A 31 8.24 21.13 -2.36
C THR A 31 7.88 20.28 -3.57
N GLY A 32 6.69 19.68 -3.62
CA GLY A 32 6.27 18.76 -4.68
C GLY A 32 7.04 17.43 -4.70
N GLY A 33 7.77 17.11 -3.63
CA GLY A 33 8.49 15.85 -3.51
C GLY A 33 7.58 14.68 -3.10
N LEU A 34 7.84 13.49 -3.64
CA LEU A 34 7.07 12.27 -3.33
C LEU A 34 7.03 11.93 -1.83
N SER A 35 8.08 12.28 -1.09
CA SER A 35 8.19 12.03 0.36
C SER A 35 7.19 12.85 1.20
N GLY A 36 6.72 13.99 0.67
CA GLY A 36 5.74 14.87 1.30
C GLY A 36 4.38 14.88 0.58
N ALA A 37 4.20 14.02 -0.44
CA ALA A 37 2.97 13.93 -1.21
C ALA A 37 1.77 13.64 -0.30
N THR A 38 0.65 14.34 -0.55
CA THR A 38 -0.55 14.23 0.29
C THR A 38 -1.32 12.94 0.00
N PRO A 39 -2.16 12.45 0.92
CA PRO A 39 -3.04 11.30 0.65
C PRO A 39 -3.96 11.53 -0.55
N SER A 40 -4.46 12.76 -0.73
CA SER A 40 -5.29 13.13 -1.87
C SER A 40 -4.55 13.00 -3.20
N GLU A 41 -3.24 13.31 -3.21
CA GLU A 41 -2.39 13.07 -4.38
C GLU A 41 -2.23 11.56 -4.63
N ALA A 42 -2.07 10.74 -3.60
CA ALA A 42 -2.03 9.28 -3.77
C ALA A 42 -3.34 8.72 -4.37
N VAL A 43 -4.50 9.28 -4.01
CA VAL A 43 -5.81 8.94 -4.61
C VAL A 43 -5.88 9.32 -6.09
N SER A 44 -5.34 10.47 -6.50
CA SER A 44 -5.38 10.89 -7.92
C SER A 44 -4.62 9.94 -8.86
N TRP A 45 -3.69 9.16 -8.30
CA TRP A 45 -2.93 8.13 -9.01
C TRP A 45 -3.52 6.71 -8.82
N GLY A 46 -4.71 6.56 -8.22
CA GLY A 46 -5.32 5.25 -7.97
C GLY A 46 -4.58 4.39 -6.94
N LYS A 47 -3.64 4.97 -6.18
CA LYS A 47 -2.80 4.24 -5.21
C LYS A 47 -3.52 4.02 -3.88
N VAL A 48 -4.51 4.84 -3.56
CA VAL A 48 -5.36 4.75 -2.37
C VAL A 48 -6.79 4.78 -2.85
N ASP A 49 -7.62 3.91 -2.27
CA ASP A 49 -9.05 3.88 -2.57
C ASP A 49 -9.69 5.23 -2.18
N PRO A 50 -10.38 5.93 -3.10
CA PRO A 50 -11.05 7.20 -2.80
C PRO A 50 -11.98 7.12 -1.59
N ASP A 51 -12.64 5.99 -1.38
CA ASP A 51 -13.57 5.78 -0.26
C ASP A 51 -12.85 5.64 1.09
N LYS A 52 -11.52 5.47 1.06
CA LYS A 52 -10.66 5.33 2.24
C LYS A 52 -9.85 6.59 2.56
N LEU A 53 -9.95 7.63 1.71
CA LEU A 53 -9.26 8.89 1.94
C LEU A 53 -9.56 9.55 3.30
N PRO A 54 -10.81 9.54 3.82
CA PRO A 54 -11.09 10.10 5.15
C PRO A 54 -10.37 9.39 6.30
N ASP A 55 -9.94 8.14 6.09
CA ASP A 55 -9.20 7.34 7.08
C ASP A 55 -7.67 7.49 6.92
N ALA A 56 -7.20 8.28 5.95
CA ALA A 56 -5.78 8.49 5.71
C ALA A 56 -5.17 9.41 6.76
N VAL A 57 -4.04 9.00 7.34
CA VAL A 57 -3.35 9.76 8.40
C VAL A 57 -1.92 10.10 7.96
N VAL A 58 -1.58 11.38 8.07
CA VAL A 58 -0.20 11.88 7.93
C VAL A 58 0.25 12.47 9.26
N CYS A 59 1.36 11.98 9.78
CA CYS A 59 1.98 12.48 10.98
C CYS A 59 3.33 13.12 10.63
N TYR A 60 3.45 14.43 10.90
CA TYR A 60 4.68 15.17 10.69
C TYR A 60 5.66 14.97 11.85
N VAL A 61 6.41 13.86 11.81
CA VAL A 61 7.29 13.42 12.90
C VAL A 61 8.37 12.49 12.37
N ASP A 62 9.54 12.53 13.01
CA ASP A 62 10.64 11.62 12.71
C ASP A 62 10.26 10.16 13.02
N SER A 63 10.63 9.25 12.11
CA SER A 63 10.34 7.82 12.21
C SER A 63 10.90 7.16 13.48
N THR A 64 12.03 7.64 14.00
CA THR A 64 12.66 7.15 15.24
C THR A 64 11.81 7.40 16.48
N VAL A 65 10.91 8.39 16.44
CA VAL A 65 9.92 8.65 17.49
C VAL A 65 8.65 7.86 17.23
N ALA A 66 8.13 7.93 16.00
CA ALA A 66 6.82 7.34 15.67
C ALA A 66 6.80 5.81 15.68
N VAL A 67 7.80 5.16 15.08
CA VAL A 67 7.80 3.70 14.88
C VAL A 67 7.86 2.94 16.21
N PRO A 68 8.69 3.30 17.20
CA PRO A 68 8.67 2.61 18.49
C PRO A 68 7.33 2.72 19.23
N LEU A 69 6.70 3.91 19.21
CA LEU A 69 5.40 4.13 19.85
C LEU A 69 4.29 3.30 19.19
N LEU A 70 4.21 3.36 17.85
CA LEU A 70 3.23 2.58 17.09
C LEU A 70 3.44 1.07 17.30
N THR A 71 4.70 0.62 17.28
CA THR A 71 5.05 -0.79 17.47
C THR A 71 4.66 -1.27 18.86
N HIS A 72 4.99 -0.50 19.91
CA HIS A 72 4.60 -0.82 21.28
C HIS A 72 3.08 -0.94 21.42
N TYR A 73 2.34 0.04 20.91
CA TYR A 73 0.88 0.02 20.94
C TYR A 73 0.31 -1.20 20.20
N ALA A 74 0.77 -1.47 18.97
CA ALA A 74 0.27 -2.58 18.17
C ALA A 74 0.52 -3.95 18.85
N LEU A 75 1.68 -4.14 19.46
CA LEU A 75 2.02 -5.37 20.17
C LEU A 75 1.26 -5.51 21.49
N ALA A 76 0.98 -4.41 22.20
CA ALA A 76 0.24 -4.43 23.45
C ALA A 76 -1.27 -4.66 23.26
N ARG A 77 -1.83 -4.27 22.11
CA ARG A 77 -3.28 -4.27 21.86
C ARG A 77 -3.78 -5.44 21.01
N HIS A 78 -2.88 -6.17 20.34
CA HIS A 78 -3.26 -7.29 19.50
C HIS A 78 -2.48 -8.57 19.83
N LYS A 79 -3.15 -9.72 19.69
CA LYS A 79 -2.51 -11.03 19.79
C LYS A 79 -1.50 -11.22 18.64
N PRO A 80 -0.42 -11.98 18.86
CA PRO A 80 0.52 -12.33 17.79
C PRO A 80 -0.20 -12.90 16.56
N ARG A 81 0.09 -12.35 15.38
CA ARG A 81 -0.48 -12.82 14.12
C ARG A 81 0.21 -14.10 13.67
N LYS A 82 -0.55 -15.07 13.16
CA LYS A 82 0.01 -16.25 12.51
C LYS A 82 0.90 -15.82 11.34
N LEU A 83 2.10 -16.38 11.26
CA LEU A 83 3.03 -16.11 10.15
C LEU A 83 2.39 -16.50 8.82
N LYS A 84 2.37 -15.57 7.85
CA LYS A 84 1.79 -15.80 6.53
C LYS A 84 2.62 -16.72 5.63
N ARG A 85 3.93 -16.84 5.90
CA ARG A 85 4.88 -17.69 5.15
C ARG A 85 4.75 -17.52 3.63
N LEU A 86 4.83 -16.27 3.16
CA LEU A 86 4.51 -15.93 1.76
C LEU A 86 5.43 -16.60 0.73
N TYR A 87 6.69 -16.85 1.07
CA TYR A 87 7.63 -17.56 0.19
C TYR A 87 7.25 -19.02 -0.03
N ASP A 88 6.79 -19.71 1.02
CA ASP A 88 6.30 -21.10 0.91
C ASP A 88 5.07 -21.18 0.00
N ARG A 89 4.33 -20.07 -0.12
CA ARG A 89 3.15 -19.91 -0.97
C ARG A 89 3.47 -19.28 -2.34
N LEU A 90 4.74 -19.03 -2.67
CA LEU A 90 5.10 -18.35 -3.90
C LEU A 90 4.54 -19.06 -5.16
N PRO A 91 4.61 -20.41 -5.31
CA PRO A 91 4.05 -21.08 -6.48
C PRO A 91 2.53 -20.85 -6.64
N GLU A 92 1.78 -20.88 -5.54
CA GLU A 92 0.34 -20.63 -5.50
C GLU A 92 0.02 -19.18 -5.90
N LEU A 93 0.75 -18.21 -5.34
CA LEU A 93 0.56 -16.79 -5.62
C LEU A 93 0.91 -16.46 -7.07
N MET A 94 1.97 -17.05 -7.61
CA MET A 94 2.35 -16.88 -9.01
C MET A 94 1.29 -17.44 -9.95
N ASP A 95 0.78 -18.65 -9.69
CA ASP A 95 -0.31 -19.24 -10.47
C ASP A 95 -1.57 -18.36 -10.44
N LEU A 96 -1.93 -17.80 -9.28
CA LEU A 96 -3.06 -16.87 -9.15
C LEU A 96 -2.88 -15.63 -10.02
N VAL A 97 -1.71 -14.97 -9.93
CA VAL A 97 -1.41 -13.75 -10.72
C VAL A 97 -1.39 -14.08 -12.22
N THR A 98 -0.78 -15.20 -12.62
CA THR A 98 -0.74 -15.65 -14.02
C THR A 98 -2.14 -15.92 -14.57
N LYS A 99 -3.00 -16.60 -13.81
CA LYS A 99 -4.41 -16.83 -14.20
C LYS A 99 -5.16 -15.52 -14.38
N GLU A 100 -5.01 -14.58 -13.45
CA GLU A 100 -5.65 -13.26 -13.54
C GLU A 100 -5.16 -12.43 -14.73
N TYR A 101 -3.87 -12.53 -15.05
CA TYR A 101 -3.29 -11.90 -16.23
C TYR A 101 -3.90 -12.45 -17.53
N TRP A 102 -3.90 -13.77 -17.71
CA TRP A 102 -4.39 -14.40 -18.95
C TRP A 102 -5.91 -14.29 -19.13
N LYS A 103 -6.68 -14.21 -18.04
CA LYS A 103 -8.12 -13.90 -18.11
C LYS A 103 -8.38 -12.59 -18.86
N ARG A 104 -7.49 -11.60 -18.74
CA ARG A 104 -7.64 -10.25 -19.28
C ARG A 104 -6.82 -10.02 -20.56
N ASN A 105 -5.82 -10.86 -20.83
CA ASN A 105 -4.93 -10.77 -22.00
C ASN A 105 -5.11 -11.96 -22.98
N LYS A 106 -6.36 -12.34 -23.28
CA LYS A 106 -6.68 -13.52 -24.12
C LYS A 106 -6.24 -13.45 -25.59
N LYS A 107 -5.74 -12.30 -26.05
CA LYS A 107 -5.42 -12.02 -27.46
C LYS A 107 -3.94 -11.68 -27.69
N LEU A 108 -3.12 -11.73 -26.64
CA LEU A 108 -1.66 -11.86 -26.76
C LEU A 108 -1.34 -13.34 -26.97
#